data_AF-A0ABD3GH44-F1
#
_entry.id   AF-A0ABD3GH44-F1
#
_cell.length_a   1.000
_cell.length_b   1.000
_cell.length_c   1.000
_cell.angle_alpha   90.00
_cell.angle_beta   90.00
_cell.angle_gamma   90.00
#
_symmetry.space_group_name_H-M   'P 1'
#
loop_
_entity.id
_entity.type
_entity.pdbx_description
1 polymer ?
#
loop_
_entity_poly.entity_id
_entity_poly.type
_entity_poly.pdbx_seq_one_letter_code
_entity_poly.pdbx_strand_id
1 'polypeptide(L)'
;MWNYMLNLFYARREKVRISSDELTKLAINRMAEIVKKLNSEKVVLYQERSQNESRPFLLAWQTEWMVGKLATLGHESTVSIDATFGTNKYEFQLVTMVCFDAFQNDIPCLWAIMERHEAVDLVTILTEVKKKVNAYRVDTLKSPDSWRPNCFLVDDAKEENITLR
;
A
#
# COMPACT_ATOMS: atom_id res chain seq x y z
N MET A 1 6.20 -8.97 11.93
CA MET A 1 5.80 -8.05 10.83
C MET A 1 4.36 -7.61 11.02
N TRP A 2 3.40 -8.55 11.03
CA TRP A 2 1.98 -8.30 11.32
C TRP A 2 1.75 -7.52 12.62
N ASN A 3 2.33 -7.98 13.74
CA ASN A 3 2.23 -7.27 15.03
C ASN A 3 2.91 -5.88 15.05
N TYR A 4 3.93 -5.64 14.23
CA TYR A 4 4.59 -4.34 14.16
C TYR A 4 3.75 -3.32 13.37
N MET A 5 3.13 -3.77 12.28
CA MET A 5 2.18 -2.97 11.52
C MET A 5 0.91 -2.70 12.32
N LEU A 6 0.32 -3.73 12.94
CA LEU A 6 -0.82 -3.55 13.83
C LEU A 6 -0.50 -2.58 14.96
N ASN A 7 0.69 -2.64 15.57
CA ASN A 7 1.08 -1.67 16.61
C ASN A 7 1.34 -0.25 16.07
N LEU A 8 1.76 -0.08 14.80
CA LEU A 8 1.90 1.24 14.17
C LEU A 8 0.55 1.84 13.77
N PHE A 9 -0.40 1.00 13.34
CA PHE A 9 -1.68 1.43 12.78
C PHE A 9 -2.84 1.42 13.79
N TYR A 10 -2.83 0.53 14.79
CA TYR A 10 -3.88 0.39 15.81
C TYR A 10 -3.47 0.89 17.20
N ALA A 11 -2.32 1.55 17.36
CA ALA A 11 -1.98 2.20 18.62
C ALA A 11 -2.96 3.34 18.93
N ARG A 12 -3.90 3.05 19.83
CA ARG A 12 -4.95 3.92 20.34
C ARG A 12 -4.42 5.30 20.74
N ARG A 13 -5.20 6.36 20.44
CA ARG A 13 -4.93 7.78 20.75
C ARG A 13 -4.52 8.02 22.22
N GLU A 14 -3.24 7.86 22.54
CA GLU A 14 -2.67 8.51 23.72
C GLU A 14 -2.28 9.94 23.34
N LYS A 15 -2.86 10.92 24.04
CA LYS A 15 -2.64 12.36 23.89
C LYS A 15 -1.16 12.70 24.03
N VAL A 16 -0.46 12.79 22.90
CA VAL A 16 0.92 13.25 22.84
C VAL A 16 0.91 14.66 22.22
N ARG A 17 1.46 15.65 22.93
CA ARG A 17 1.62 17.04 22.49
C ARG A 17 2.84 17.18 21.56
N ILE A 18 2.81 16.53 20.41
CA ILE A 18 3.80 16.73 19.34
C ILE A 18 3.02 17.31 18.15
N SER A 19 3.63 18.24 17.40
CA SER A 19 2.98 18.82 16.21
C SER A 19 2.76 17.73 15.14
N SER A 20 1.73 17.88 14.30
CA SER A 20 1.42 16.90 13.23
C SER A 20 2.64 16.65 12.33
N ASP A 21 3.38 17.71 11.98
CA ASP A 21 4.57 17.62 11.11
C ASP A 21 5.74 16.83 11.74
N GLU A 22 6.01 17.02 13.04
CA GLU A 22 7.06 16.25 13.73
C GLU A 22 6.70 14.76 13.86
N LEU A 23 5.41 14.45 14.06
CA LEU A 23 4.92 13.08 14.06
C LEU A 23 5.08 12.44 12.67
N THR A 24 4.72 13.14 11.61
CA THR A 24 4.88 12.68 10.22
C THR A 24 6.35 12.37 9.91
N LYS A 25 7.28 13.26 10.26
CA LYS A 25 8.73 13.02 10.11
C LYS A 25 9.21 11.79 10.88
N LEU A 26 8.75 11.61 12.13
CA LEU A 26 9.10 10.45 12.94
C LEU A 26 8.57 9.13 12.33
N ALA A 27 7.35 9.14 11.81
CA ALA A 27 6.77 7.99 11.13
C ALA A 27 7.52 7.64 9.86
N ILE A 28 7.83 8.62 9.00
CA ILE A 28 8.64 8.40 7.79
C ILE A 28 9.96 7.73 8.14
N ASN A 29 10.67 8.25 9.14
CA ASN A 29 11.95 7.68 9.58
C ASN A 29 11.79 6.24 10.08
N ARG A 30 10.75 5.95 10.88
CA ARG A 30 10.48 4.59 11.35
C ARG A 30 10.12 3.64 10.19
N MET A 31 9.34 4.11 9.22
CA MET A 31 8.98 3.32 8.04
C MET A 31 10.20 3.07 7.15
N ALA A 32 11.05 4.07 6.93
CA ALA A 32 12.32 3.91 6.22
C ALA A 32 13.21 2.84 6.89
N GLU A 33 13.29 2.82 8.23
CA GLU A 33 14.01 1.77 8.96
C GLU A 33 13.37 0.38 8.80
N ILE A 34 12.04 0.30 8.73
CA ILE A 34 11.35 -0.96 8.41
C ILE A 34 11.68 -1.40 6.99
N VAL A 35 11.68 -0.50 6.01
CA VAL A 35 12.07 -0.77 4.62
C VAL A 35 13.49 -1.28 4.53
N LYS A 36 14.44 -0.66 5.22
CA LYS A 36 15.84 -1.13 5.30
C LYS A 36 15.95 -2.55 5.85
N LYS A 37 15.03 -2.95 6.74
CA LYS A 37 14.95 -4.29 7.32
C LYS A 37 14.17 -5.27 6.45
N LEU A 38 13.31 -4.79 5.56
CA LEU A 38 12.64 -5.63 4.58
C LEU A 38 13.67 -6.07 3.52
N ASN A 39 13.55 -7.32 3.06
CA ASN A 39 14.29 -7.75 1.88
C ASN A 39 13.88 -6.84 0.70
N SER A 40 14.86 -6.25 0.00
CA SER A 40 14.63 -5.38 -1.16
C SER A 40 13.74 -6.02 -2.22
N GLU A 41 13.77 -7.34 -2.34
CA GLU A 41 12.91 -8.10 -3.25
C GLU A 41 11.42 -7.99 -2.91
N LYS A 42 11.07 -7.70 -1.65
CA LYS A 42 9.67 -7.53 -1.21
C LYS A 42 9.16 -6.12 -1.44
N VAL A 43 10.06 -5.14 -1.53
CA VAL A 43 9.69 -3.76 -1.84
C VAL A 43 9.30 -3.69 -3.32
N VAL A 44 8.21 -2.98 -3.61
CA VAL A 44 7.75 -2.70 -4.97
C VAL A 44 8.15 -1.29 -5.37
N LEU A 45 7.87 -0.34 -4.47
CA LEU A 45 8.21 1.06 -4.65
C LEU A 45 8.63 1.63 -3.30
N TYR A 46 9.71 2.39 -3.30
CA TYR A 46 10.09 3.25 -2.19
C TYR A 46 10.47 4.62 -2.74
N GLN A 47 9.76 5.64 -2.28
CA GLN A 47 10.03 7.04 -2.55
C GLN A 47 10.18 7.77 -1.21
N GLU A 48 11.37 8.31 -0.98
CA GLU A 48 11.63 9.17 0.16
C GLU A 48 11.03 10.57 -0.06
N ARG A 49 10.48 11.17 1.01
CA ARG A 49 9.95 12.54 0.96
C ARG A 49 11.07 13.52 0.63
N SER A 50 10.82 14.45 -0.31
CA SER A 50 11.79 15.51 -0.59
C SER A 50 11.75 16.62 0.46
N GLN A 51 12.89 17.27 0.71
CA GLN A 51 12.99 18.35 1.70
C GLN A 51 12.10 19.57 1.39
N ASN A 52 11.77 19.77 0.12
CA ASN A 52 10.89 20.83 -0.38
C ASN A 52 9.44 20.34 -0.58
N GLU A 53 9.09 19.14 -0.12
CA GLU A 53 7.75 18.54 -0.17
C GLU A 53 7.17 18.34 -1.59
N SER A 54 7.97 18.57 -2.63
CA SER A 54 7.53 18.37 -4.02
C SER A 54 7.33 16.89 -4.39
N ARG A 55 7.92 15.97 -3.62
CA ARG A 55 7.72 14.51 -3.75
C ARG A 55 7.28 13.94 -2.40
N PRO A 56 6.09 13.34 -2.33
CA PRO A 56 5.58 12.74 -1.11
C PRO A 56 6.33 11.44 -0.79
N PHE A 57 6.26 11.01 0.45
CA PHE A 57 6.65 9.66 0.83
C PHE A 57 5.69 8.62 0.24
N LEU A 58 6.23 7.60 -0.43
CA LEU A 58 5.49 6.43 -0.91
C LEU A 58 6.26 5.16 -0.55
N LEU A 59 5.55 4.18 -0.02
CA LEU A 59 6.09 2.85 0.22
C LEU A 59 5.07 1.80 -0.17
N ALA A 60 5.40 0.95 -1.14
CA ALA A 60 4.58 -0.19 -1.53
C ALA A 60 5.40 -1.48 -1.45
N TRP A 61 4.79 -2.56 -0.98
CA TRP A 61 5.47 -3.85 -0.86
C TRP A 61 4.54 -5.04 -1.09
N GLN A 62 5.14 -6.13 -1.55
CA GLN A 62 4.50 -7.40 -1.86
C GLN A 62 5.48 -8.53 -1.54
N THR A 63 5.01 -9.58 -0.86
CA THR A 63 5.76 -10.83 -0.80
C THR A 63 5.68 -11.55 -2.14
N GLU A 64 6.58 -12.48 -2.41
CA GLU A 64 6.50 -13.32 -3.61
C GLU A 64 5.15 -14.05 -3.72
N TRP A 65 4.63 -14.54 -2.59
CA TRP A 65 3.30 -15.13 -2.53
C TRP A 65 2.20 -14.16 -2.96
N MET A 66 2.24 -12.90 -2.50
CA MET A 66 1.30 -11.85 -2.92
C MET A 66 1.39 -11.57 -4.42
N VAL A 67 2.61 -11.50 -4.97
CA VAL A 67 2.82 -11.33 -6.41
C VAL A 67 2.21 -12.51 -7.18
N GLY A 68 2.44 -13.74 -6.74
CA GLY A 68 1.87 -14.94 -7.36
C GLY A 68 0.35 -14.98 -7.30
N LYS A 69 -0.26 -14.56 -6.18
CA LYS A 69 -1.72 -14.44 -6.04
C LYS A 69 -2.28 -13.38 -6.99
N LEU A 70 -1.65 -12.21 -7.05
CA LEU A 70 -2.08 -11.16 -7.98
C LEU A 70 -1.91 -11.57 -9.45
N ALA A 71 -0.80 -12.24 -9.76
CA ALA A 71 -0.49 -12.74 -11.10
C ALA A 71 -1.52 -13.75 -11.60
N THR A 72 -2.09 -14.56 -10.71
CA THR A 72 -3.04 -15.61 -11.05
C THR A 72 -4.48 -15.16 -10.88
N LEU A 73 -4.87 -14.78 -9.67
CA LEU A 73 -6.25 -14.44 -9.31
C LEU A 73 -6.67 -13.04 -9.74
N GLY A 74 -5.72 -12.12 -9.90
CA GLY A 74 -6.01 -10.75 -10.35
C GLY A 74 -5.97 -10.57 -11.87
N HIS A 75 -5.55 -11.58 -12.63
CA HIS A 75 -5.54 -11.52 -14.09
C HIS A 75 -6.93 -11.79 -14.64
N GLU A 76 -7.42 -10.90 -15.51
CA GLU A 76 -8.77 -10.98 -16.10
C GLU A 76 -9.88 -11.15 -15.05
N SER A 77 -9.68 -10.52 -13.90
CA SER A 77 -10.56 -10.61 -12.75
C SER A 77 -10.77 -9.24 -12.14
N THR A 78 -11.66 -9.17 -11.16
CA THR A 78 -11.89 -7.99 -10.34
C THR A 78 -10.79 -7.89 -9.27
N VAL A 79 -10.23 -6.70 -9.14
CA VAL A 79 -9.25 -6.37 -8.09
C VAL A 79 -9.81 -5.23 -7.26
N SER A 80 -9.78 -5.35 -5.94
CA SER A 80 -10.23 -4.27 -5.05
C SER A 80 -9.06 -3.48 -4.52
N ILE A 81 -9.24 -2.18 -4.36
CA ILE A 81 -8.32 -1.27 -3.70
C ILE A 81 -9.10 -0.63 -2.57
N ASP A 82 -8.76 -1.01 -1.36
CA ASP A 82 -9.26 -0.43 -0.12
C ASP A 82 -8.24 0.58 0.39
N ALA A 83 -8.71 1.73 0.85
CA ALA A 83 -7.85 2.73 1.44
C ALA A 83 -8.39 3.12 2.81
N THR A 84 -7.55 3.07 3.84
CA THR A 84 -7.94 3.51 5.19
C THR A 84 -7.23 4.81 5.53
N PHE A 85 -7.99 5.79 6.00
CA PHE A 85 -7.49 7.09 6.49
C PHE A 85 -7.62 7.19 8.02
N GLY A 86 -6.72 7.93 8.66
CA GLY A 86 -6.96 8.52 9.98
C GLY A 86 -7.05 7.54 11.18
N THR A 87 -6.68 6.27 11.02
CA THR A 87 -6.68 5.28 12.11
C THR A 87 -5.40 5.32 12.96
N ASN A 88 -4.33 5.97 12.49
CA ASN A 88 -3.03 6.12 13.15
C ASN A 88 -2.76 7.58 13.59
N LYS A 89 -1.72 7.80 14.41
CA LYS A 89 -1.30 9.16 14.84
C LYS A 89 -0.71 10.03 13.72
N TYR A 90 -0.72 9.53 12.48
CA TYR A 90 0.02 10.07 11.36
C TYR A 90 -0.95 10.29 10.21
N GLU A 91 -0.81 11.34 9.40
CA GLU A 91 -1.75 11.63 8.29
C GLU A 91 -1.49 10.74 7.06
N PHE A 92 -1.02 9.50 7.24
CA PHE A 92 -0.74 8.56 6.14
C PHE A 92 -1.99 7.77 5.75
N GLN A 93 -2.15 7.58 4.45
CA GLN A 93 -3.10 6.64 3.88
C GLN A 93 -2.48 5.25 3.81
N LEU A 94 -3.18 4.25 4.33
CA LEU A 94 -2.86 2.83 4.11
C LEU A 94 -3.73 2.33 2.96
N VAL A 95 -3.11 1.86 1.88
CA VAL A 95 -3.80 1.28 0.74
C VAL A 95 -3.55 -0.22 0.71
N THR A 96 -4.61 -1.00 0.60
CA THR A 96 -4.57 -2.46 0.45
C THR A 96 -5.19 -2.83 -0.88
N MET A 97 -4.45 -3.57 -1.71
CA MET A 97 -5.03 -4.17 -2.91
C MET A 97 -5.34 -5.63 -2.63
N VAL A 98 -6.53 -6.06 -3.02
CA VAL A 98 -7.10 -7.37 -2.74
C VAL A 98 -7.49 -8.05 -4.04
N CYS A 99 -7.19 -9.33 -4.15
CA CYS A 99 -7.65 -10.19 -5.22
C CYS A 99 -8.54 -11.31 -4.64
N PHE A 100 -9.48 -11.84 -5.44
CA PHE A 100 -10.49 -12.79 -4.96
C PHE A 100 -10.22 -14.20 -5.50
N ASP A 101 -10.45 -15.22 -4.67
CA ASP A 101 -10.46 -16.60 -5.14
C ASP A 101 -11.85 -17.03 -5.67
N ALA A 102 -11.95 -18.28 -6.12
CA ALA A 102 -13.20 -18.83 -6.66
C ALA A 102 -14.36 -18.87 -5.64
N PHE A 103 -14.06 -18.77 -4.34
CA PHE A 103 -15.04 -18.75 -3.25
C PHE A 103 -15.33 -17.32 -2.77
N GLN A 104 -14.81 -16.30 -3.46
CA GLN A 104 -14.91 -14.89 -3.07
C GLN A 104 -14.21 -14.55 -1.74
N ASN A 105 -13.21 -15.34 -1.33
CA ASN A 105 -12.36 -14.95 -0.21
C ASN A 105 -11.43 -13.81 -0.64
N ASP A 106 -11.29 -12.82 0.24
CA ASP A 106 -10.38 -11.71 0.07
C ASP A 106 -8.93 -12.14 0.34
N ILE A 107 -8.06 -11.92 -0.63
CA ILE A 107 -6.63 -12.20 -0.50
C ILE A 107 -5.90 -10.87 -0.64
N PRO A 108 -5.17 -10.38 0.38
CA PRO A 108 -4.37 -9.18 0.26
C PRO A 108 -3.18 -9.47 -0.66
N CYS A 109 -3.08 -8.69 -1.73
CA CYS A 109 -2.13 -8.85 -2.82
C CYS A 109 -1.15 -7.67 -2.92
N LEU A 110 -1.37 -6.55 -2.21
CA LEU A 110 -0.45 -5.41 -2.06
C LEU A 110 -0.78 -4.64 -0.79
N TRP A 111 0.24 -4.09 -0.15
CA TRP A 111 0.07 -2.98 0.78
C TRP A 111 0.92 -1.78 0.35
N ALA A 112 0.39 -0.59 0.57
CA ALA A 112 1.09 0.65 0.35
C ALA A 112 0.76 1.69 1.42
N ILE A 113 1.72 2.56 1.69
CA ILE A 113 1.60 3.70 2.58
C ILE A 113 1.91 4.95 1.76
N MET A 114 0.99 5.90 1.79
CA MET A 114 1.06 7.13 1.01
C MET A 114 0.91 8.33 1.94
N GLU A 115 1.76 9.34 1.77
CA GLU A 115 1.67 10.60 2.53
C GLU A 115 0.45 11.45 2.18
N ARG A 116 -0.02 11.36 0.94
CA ARG A 116 -1.13 12.17 0.45
C ARG A 116 -2.05 11.35 -0.46
N HIS A 117 -3.30 11.79 -0.58
CA HIS A 117 -4.33 11.14 -1.37
C HIS A 117 -4.40 11.72 -2.78
N GLU A 118 -3.36 11.49 -3.58
CA GLU A 118 -3.32 11.94 -4.97
C GLU A 118 -3.38 10.76 -5.93
N ALA A 119 -4.24 10.84 -6.94
CA ALA A 119 -4.40 9.78 -7.94
C ALA A 119 -3.09 9.46 -8.67
N VAL A 120 -2.22 10.47 -8.86
CA VAL A 120 -0.90 10.28 -9.50
C VAL A 120 0.01 9.34 -8.70
N ASP A 121 -0.09 9.37 -7.38
CA ASP A 121 0.74 8.54 -6.50
C ASP A 121 0.24 7.08 -6.55
N LEU A 122 -1.09 6.87 -6.55
CA LEU A 122 -1.68 5.53 -6.74
C LEU A 122 -1.35 4.95 -8.12
N VAL A 123 -1.44 5.75 -9.18
CA VAL A 123 -1.06 5.32 -10.55
C VAL A 123 0.41 4.91 -10.61
N THR A 124 1.29 5.62 -9.91
CA THR A 124 2.72 5.28 -9.81
C THR A 124 2.90 3.92 -9.15
N ILE A 125 2.25 3.67 -8.02
CA ILE A 125 2.28 2.37 -7.33
C ILE A 125 1.75 1.25 -8.23
N LEU A 126 0.57 1.43 -8.85
CA LEU A 126 -0.05 0.43 -9.71
C LEU A 126 0.81 0.11 -10.94
N THR A 127 1.54 1.10 -11.47
CA THR A 127 2.49 0.90 -12.57
C THR A 127 3.65 0.01 -12.17
N GLU A 128 4.26 0.24 -11.00
CA GLU A 128 5.35 -0.61 -10.50
C GLU A 128 4.87 -2.02 -10.14
N VAL A 129 3.68 -2.14 -9.56
CA VAL A 129 3.05 -3.43 -9.30
C VAL A 129 2.84 -4.20 -10.61
N LYS A 130 2.31 -3.56 -11.65
CA LYS A 130 2.11 -4.19 -12.96
C LYS A 130 3.44 -4.70 -13.53
N LYS A 131 4.52 -3.92 -13.46
CA LYS A 131 5.85 -4.36 -13.91
C LYS A 131 6.31 -5.61 -13.16
N LYS A 132 6.23 -5.59 -11.82
CA LYS A 132 6.66 -6.71 -10.98
C LYS A 132 5.84 -7.99 -11.23
N VAL A 133 4.53 -7.85 -11.35
CA VAL A 133 3.62 -8.97 -11.66
C VAL A 133 3.88 -9.52 -13.06
N ASN A 134 4.12 -8.66 -14.04
CA ASN A 134 4.49 -9.09 -15.40
C ASN A 134 5.79 -9.89 -15.41
N ALA A 135 6.83 -9.41 -14.70
CA ALA A 135 8.08 -10.15 -14.57
C ALA A 135 7.83 -11.55 -13.97
N TYR A 136 7.06 -11.64 -12.89
CA TYR A 136 6.68 -12.93 -12.29
C TYR A 136 5.91 -13.85 -13.26
N ARG A 137 4.99 -13.31 -14.06
CA ARG A 137 4.24 -14.09 -15.05
C ARG A 137 5.14 -14.69 -16.13
N VAL A 138 6.11 -13.93 -16.61
CA VAL A 138 7.08 -14.39 -17.61
C VAL A 138 8.04 -15.42 -17.00
N ASP A 139 8.62 -15.10 -15.85
CA ASP A 139 9.69 -15.89 -15.25
C ASP A 139 9.18 -17.18 -14.59
N THR A 140 8.06 -17.10 -13.87
CA THR A 140 7.53 -18.22 -13.07
C THR A 140 6.38 -18.95 -13.75
N LEU A 141 5.39 -18.21 -14.27
CA LEU A 141 4.21 -18.84 -14.90
C LEU A 141 4.42 -19.21 -16.37
N LYS A 142 5.54 -18.79 -16.97
CA LYS A 142 5.85 -18.96 -18.41
C LYS A 142 4.73 -18.45 -19.32
N SER A 143 4.00 -17.43 -18.84
CA SER A 143 2.90 -16.80 -19.56
C SER A 143 3.43 -15.59 -20.32
N PRO A 144 3.28 -15.53 -21.66
CA PRO A 144 3.65 -14.33 -22.44
C PRO A 144 2.65 -13.17 -22.24
N ASP A 145 1.45 -13.46 -21.73
CA ASP A 145 0.40 -12.45 -21.58
C ASP A 145 0.67 -11.49 -20.43
N SER A 146 0.58 -10.20 -20.73
CA SER A 146 0.66 -9.14 -19.73
C SER A 146 -0.52 -9.20 -18.76
N TRP A 147 -0.21 -9.05 -17.48
CA TRP A 147 -1.19 -8.88 -16.43
C TRP A 147 -2.09 -7.67 -16.70
N ARG A 148 -3.39 -7.93 -16.69
CA ARG A 148 -4.48 -6.98 -16.84
C ARG A 148 -5.62 -7.40 -15.91
N PRO A 149 -6.08 -6.56 -14.98
CA PRO A 149 -7.36 -6.78 -14.32
C PRO A 149 -8.51 -6.42 -15.28
N ASN A 150 -9.67 -7.04 -15.10
CA ASN A 150 -10.89 -6.67 -15.85
C ASN A 150 -11.50 -5.38 -15.33
N CYS A 151 -11.49 -5.19 -14.01
CA CYS A 151 -11.96 -3.97 -13.36
C CYS A 151 -11.30 -3.77 -11.99
N PHE A 152 -11.36 -2.53 -11.52
CA PHE A 152 -11.01 -2.17 -10.15
C PHE A 152 -12.26 -1.79 -9.35
N LEU A 153 -12.38 -2.30 -8.13
CA LEU A 153 -13.29 -1.77 -7.11
C LEU A 153 -12.46 -0.88 -6.19
N VAL A 154 -12.67 0.44 -6.23
CA VAL A 154 -11.89 1.38 -5.42
C VAL A 154 -12.79 1.94 -4.34
N ASP A 155 -12.40 1.77 -3.08
CA ASP A 155 -13.05 2.48 -1.98
C ASP A 155 -12.62 3.95 -1.98
N ASP A 156 -13.59 4.86 -2.04
CA ASP A 156 -13.37 6.30 -1.93
C ASP A 156 -13.47 6.69 -0.46
N ALA A 157 -12.46 6.26 0.31
CA ALA A 157 -12.38 6.56 1.74
C ALA A 157 -12.13 8.05 1.94
N LYS A 158 -13.22 8.79 2.16
CA LYS A 158 -13.18 10.18 2.60
C LYS A 158 -12.79 10.23 4.07
N GLU A 159 -12.06 11.27 4.44
CA GLU A 159 -11.77 11.58 5.83
C GLU A 159 -13.07 11.58 6.65
N GLU A 160 -13.13 10.75 7.70
CA GLU A 160 -14.27 10.75 8.61
C GLU A 160 -14.33 12.13 9.27
N ASN A 161 -15.26 12.97 8.81
CA ASN A 161 -15.62 14.20 9.50
C ASN A 161 -16.28 13.82 10.82
N ILE A 162 -15.48 13.63 11.87
CA ILE A 162 -15.97 13.55 13.24
C ILE A 162 -16.54 14.93 13.57
N THR A 163 -17.78 15.17 13.16
CA THR A 163 -18.57 16.28 13.65
C THR A 163 -18.92 15.89 15.08
N LEU A 164 -18.12 16.37 16.04
CA LEU A 164 -18.47 16.29 17.46
C LEU A 164 -19.80 17.03 17.63
N ARG A 165 -20.89 16.26 17.77
CA ARG A 165 -22.18 16.76 18.27
C ARG A 165 -22.20 16.63 19.79
#